data_AF-A0AA41X4C7-F1
#
_entry.id   AF-A0AA41X4C7-F1
#
_cell.length_a   1.000
_cell.length_b   1.000
_cell.length_c   1.000
_cell.angle_alpha   90.00
_cell.angle_beta   90.00
_cell.angle_gamma   90.00
#
_symmetry.space_group_name_H-M   'P 1'
#
loop_
_entity.id
_entity.type
_entity.pdbx_description
1 polymer ?
#
loop_
_entity_poly.entity_id
_entity_poly.type
_entity_poly.pdbx_seq_one_letter_code
_entity_poly.pdbx_strand_id
1 'polypeptide(L)'
;AIALSHNMFDSTLMLGICDKIVPGLLMGALTFGHLPTVFVPAGPMPSGLPNKEKARVRQEFAEGKVGRDALLEAESQSYHSAGTCTFYGTANSNQLVVEMMGLHLPG
;
A
#
# COMPACT_ATOMS: atom_id res chain seq x y z
N ALA A 1 15.95 0.82 12.98
CA ALA A 1 15.33 -0.52 13.09
C ALA A 1 15.60 -1.10 14.48
N ILE A 2 14.76 -0.77 15.47
CA ILE A 2 14.91 -1.24 16.86
C ILE A 2 14.62 -2.75 16.96
N ALA A 3 13.67 -3.25 16.16
CA ALA A 3 13.29 -4.67 16.20
C ALA A 3 14.43 -5.66 15.91
N LEU A 4 15.45 -5.25 15.13
CA LEU A 4 16.57 -6.12 14.73
C LEU A 4 17.86 -5.87 15.54
N SER A 5 17.89 -4.90 16.45
CA SER A 5 19.14 -4.44 17.08
C SER A 5 19.75 -5.42 18.08
N HIS A 6 18.99 -6.39 18.58
CA HIS A 6 19.45 -7.33 19.61
C HIS A 6 19.96 -8.67 19.05
N ASN A 7 20.15 -8.77 17.74
CA ASN A 7 20.70 -9.95 17.07
C ASN A 7 19.99 -11.26 17.48
N MET A 8 18.65 -11.20 17.55
CA MET A 8 17.80 -12.34 17.95
C MET A 8 17.23 -13.12 16.77
N PHE A 9 17.44 -12.65 15.54
CA PHE A 9 16.84 -13.20 14.33
C PHE A 9 17.90 -13.53 13.30
N ASP A 10 17.77 -14.70 12.67
CA ASP A 10 18.67 -15.14 11.60
C ASP A 10 18.23 -14.67 10.21
N SER A 11 16.98 -14.23 10.07
CA SER A 11 16.40 -13.72 8.81
C SER A 11 15.13 -12.91 9.07
N THR A 12 14.63 -12.21 8.04
CA THR A 12 13.43 -11.37 8.18
C THR A 12 12.47 -11.45 6.99
N LEU A 13 11.18 -11.35 7.29
CA LEU A 13 10.11 -11.19 6.31
C LEU A 13 9.44 -9.83 6.52
N MET A 14 9.52 -8.96 5.52
CA MET A 14 9.04 -7.59 5.57
C MET A 14 7.62 -7.49 4.99
N LEU A 15 6.61 -7.40 5.86
CA LEU A 15 5.20 -7.26 5.49
C LEU A 15 4.85 -5.80 5.13
N GLY A 16 5.46 -5.29 4.07
CA GLY A 16 5.33 -3.90 3.64
C GLY A 16 4.43 -3.72 2.43
N ILE A 17 3.28 -3.07 2.60
CA ILE A 17 2.34 -2.85 1.48
C ILE A 17 1.91 -1.40 1.27
N CYS A 18 1.65 -0.65 2.35
CA CYS A 18 1.15 0.73 2.24
C CYS A 18 2.30 1.71 1.92
N ASP A 19 1.93 2.89 1.42
CA ASP A 19 2.82 3.92 0.86
C ASP A 19 4.18 4.03 1.60
N LYS A 20 4.15 4.41 2.87
CA LYS A 20 5.38 4.67 3.64
C LYS A 20 5.95 3.45 4.37
N ILE A 21 5.23 2.34 4.37
CA ILE A 21 5.67 1.12 5.06
C ILE A 21 6.84 0.49 4.31
N VAL A 22 6.72 0.33 2.99
CA VAL A 22 7.77 -0.29 2.16
C VAL A 22 9.13 0.41 2.29
N PRO A 23 9.26 1.73 2.03
CA PRO A 23 10.55 2.41 2.16
C PRO A 23 11.05 2.43 3.61
N GLY A 24 10.16 2.54 4.59
CA GLY A 24 10.53 2.49 6.01
C GLY A 24 11.16 1.15 6.40
N LEU A 25 10.54 0.05 5.99
CA LEU A 25 11.07 -1.30 6.19
C LEU A 25 12.37 -1.52 5.40
N LEU A 26 12.46 -1.01 4.17
CA LEU A 26 13.65 -1.14 3.33
C LEU A 26 14.87 -0.45 3.96
N MET A 27 14.72 0.80 4.42
CA MET A 27 15.80 1.50 5.13
C MET A 27 16.21 0.75 6.40
N GLY A 28 15.24 0.19 7.12
CA GLY A 28 15.48 -0.63 8.29
C GLY A 28 16.27 -1.91 7.97
N ALA A 29 15.84 -2.65 6.94
CA ALA A 29 16.47 -3.89 6.50
C ALA A 29 17.90 -3.67 5.99
N LEU A 30 18.14 -2.61 5.22
CA LEU A 30 19.47 -2.28 4.69
C LEU A 30 20.49 -1.96 5.79
N THR A 31 20.04 -1.43 6.93
CA THR A 31 20.89 -1.22 8.12
C THR A 31 21.42 -2.57 8.66
N PHE A 32 20.69 -3.66 8.44
CA PHE A 32 21.03 -5.03 8.82
C PHE A 32 21.23 -5.91 7.57
N GLY A 33 21.85 -5.37 6.51
CA GLY A 33 21.97 -6.04 5.20
C GLY A 33 22.74 -7.37 5.18
N HIS A 34 23.32 -7.80 6.31
CA HIS A 34 23.89 -9.13 6.49
C HIS A 34 22.83 -10.20 6.79
N LEU A 35 21.62 -9.81 7.20
CA LEU A 35 20.51 -10.73 7.44
C LEU A 35 19.74 -11.02 6.13
N PRO A 36 19.55 -12.29 5.77
CA PRO A 36 18.62 -12.67 4.70
C PRO A 36 17.24 -12.03 4.92
N THR A 37 16.77 -11.29 3.92
CA THR A 37 15.55 -10.49 4.02
C THR A 37 14.73 -10.62 2.74
N VAL A 38 13.43 -10.87 2.88
CA VAL A 38 12.46 -10.92 1.76
C VAL A 38 11.25 -10.04 2.10
N PHE A 39 10.76 -9.31 1.10
CA PHE A 39 9.50 -8.56 1.18
C PHE A 39 8.33 -9.44 0.77
N VAL A 40 7.19 -9.29 1.45
CA VAL A 40 5.97 -10.06 1.16
C VAL A 40 4.86 -9.09 0.76
N PRO A 41 4.47 -9.05 -0.52
CA PRO A 41 3.35 -8.24 -0.99
C PRO A 41 2.00 -8.87 -0.58
N ALA A 42 0.97 -8.04 -0.40
CA ALA A 42 -0.42 -8.49 -0.25
C ALA A 42 -1.32 -8.11 -1.44
N GLY A 43 -0.85 -7.20 -2.29
CA GLY A 43 -1.55 -6.76 -3.49
C GLY A 43 -2.57 -5.62 -3.28
N PRO A 44 -3.07 -5.05 -4.39
CA PRO A 44 -4.09 -4.02 -4.37
C PRO A 44 -5.47 -4.59 -4.09
N MET A 45 -6.38 -3.70 -3.63
CA MET A 45 -7.81 -4.00 -3.68
C MET A 45 -8.23 -4.32 -5.13
N PRO A 46 -9.20 -5.22 -5.37
CA PRO A 46 -9.87 -5.34 -6.66
C PRO A 46 -10.47 -4.00 -7.14
N SER A 47 -10.76 -3.94 -8.44
CA SER A 47 -11.38 -2.74 -9.01
C SER A 47 -12.80 -2.55 -8.46
N GLY A 48 -13.05 -1.35 -7.93
CA GLY A 48 -14.36 -0.89 -7.48
C GLY A 48 -14.79 0.36 -8.23
N LEU A 49 -15.29 1.37 -7.51
CA LEU A 49 -15.68 2.65 -8.10
C LEU A 49 -14.50 3.32 -8.83
N PRO A 50 -14.62 3.67 -10.12
CA PRO A 50 -13.56 4.35 -10.84
C PRO A 50 -13.17 5.68 -10.18
N ASN A 51 -11.87 6.00 -10.15
CA ASN A 51 -11.37 7.21 -9.47
C ASN A 51 -12.00 8.51 -9.99
N LYS A 52 -12.33 8.59 -11.28
CA LYS A 52 -13.01 9.77 -11.86
C LYS A 52 -14.40 9.96 -11.26
N GLU A 53 -15.13 8.87 -11.07
CA GLU A 53 -16.48 8.89 -10.52
C GLU A 53 -16.46 9.23 -9.02
N LYS A 54 -15.53 8.62 -8.27
CA LYS A 54 -15.24 9.02 -6.88
C LYS A 54 -14.94 10.52 -6.76
N ALA A 55 -14.09 11.05 -7.63
CA ALA A 55 -13.73 12.47 -7.62
C ALA A 55 -14.93 13.37 -7.95
N ARG A 56 -15.76 12.96 -8.93
CA ARG A 56 -17.00 13.67 -9.30
C ARG A 56 -17.96 13.79 -8.12
N VAL A 57 -18.25 12.69 -7.42
CA VAL A 57 -19.15 12.70 -6.26
C VAL A 57 -18.61 13.57 -5.13
N ARG A 58 -17.30 13.53 -4.86
CA ARG A 58 -16.66 14.42 -3.87
C ARG A 58 -16.76 15.90 -4.24
N GLN A 59 -16.62 16.24 -5.52
CA GLN A 59 -16.78 17.61 -6.02
C GLN A 59 -18.22 18.08 -5.86
N GLU A 60 -19.19 17.27 -6.28
CA GLU A 60 -20.62 17.60 -6.13
C GLU A 60 -21.04 17.75 -4.67
N PHE A 61 -20.46 16.96 -3.76
CA PHE A 61 -20.70 17.10 -2.33
C PHE A 61 -20.14 18.42 -1.80
N ALA A 62 -18.91 18.78 -2.20
CA ALA A 62 -18.30 20.06 -1.84
C ALA A 62 -19.10 21.27 -2.38
N GLU A 63 -19.77 21.10 -3.53
CA GLU A 63 -20.66 22.10 -4.14
C GLU A 63 -22.08 22.10 -3.55
N GLY A 64 -22.39 21.19 -2.61
CA GLY A 64 -23.72 21.05 -2.01
C GLY A 64 -24.79 20.45 -2.94
N LYS A 65 -24.38 19.86 -4.07
CA LYS A 65 -25.27 19.25 -5.07
C LYS A 65 -25.74 17.85 -4.68
N VAL A 66 -24.98 17.14 -3.85
CA VAL A 66 -25.34 15.82 -3.33
C VAL A 66 -25.25 15.79 -1.81
N GLY A 67 -26.09 14.96 -1.20
CA GLY A 67 -26.13 14.76 0.25
C GLY A 67 -25.06 13.80 0.77
N ARG A 68 -24.98 13.68 2.10
CA ARG A 68 -24.02 12.80 2.80
C ARG A 68 -24.20 11.32 2.44
N ASP A 69 -25.42 10.89 2.16
CA ASP A 69 -25.71 9.49 1.81
C ASP A 69 -25.07 9.08 0.49
N ALA A 70 -25.14 9.96 -0.52
CA ALA A 70 -24.49 9.74 -1.82
C ALA A 70 -22.96 9.73 -1.70
N LEU A 71 -22.39 10.61 -0.86
CA LEU A 71 -20.96 10.60 -0.57
C LEU A 71 -20.56 9.28 0.11
N LEU A 72 -21.30 8.86 1.14
CA LEU A 72 -20.98 7.65 1.90
C LEU A 72 -21.02 6.40 1.02
N GLU A 73 -22.03 6.27 0.17
CA GLU A 73 -22.13 5.18 -0.80
C GLU A 73 -20.91 5.13 -1.71
N ALA A 74 -20.50 6.28 -2.28
CA ALA A 74 -19.33 6.36 -3.14
C ALA A 74 -18.02 6.00 -2.40
N GLU A 75 -17.86 6.43 -1.13
CA GLU A 75 -16.70 6.07 -0.31
C GLU A 75 -16.68 4.58 0.03
N SER A 76 -17.82 3.98 0.39
CA SER A 76 -17.94 2.55 0.68
C SER A 76 -17.61 1.69 -0.54
N GLN A 77 -18.02 2.11 -1.74
CA GLN A 77 -17.61 1.44 -2.99
C GLN A 77 -16.14 1.66 -3.35
N SER A 78 -15.53 2.75 -2.88
CA SER A 78 -14.12 3.08 -3.14
C SER A 78 -13.17 2.26 -2.27
N TYR A 79 -13.55 1.98 -1.03
CA TYR A 79 -12.76 1.24 -0.02
C TYR A 79 -13.47 -0.06 0.37
N HIS A 80 -13.74 -0.90 -0.62
CA HIS A 80 -14.66 -2.03 -0.53
C HIS A 80 -14.00 -3.36 -0.13
N SER A 81 -12.67 -3.41 0.03
CA SER A 81 -11.93 -4.64 0.34
C SER A 81 -10.57 -4.36 0.98
N ALA A 82 -9.88 -5.40 1.47
CA ALA A 82 -8.51 -5.26 1.97
C ALA A 82 -7.52 -5.17 0.80
N GLY A 83 -6.49 -4.33 0.94
CA GLY A 83 -5.43 -4.16 -0.05
C GLY A 83 -4.96 -2.70 -0.15
N THR A 84 -3.99 -2.47 -1.04
CA THR A 84 -3.54 -1.11 -1.38
C THR A 84 -4.50 -0.41 -2.35
N CYS A 85 -4.22 0.85 -2.67
CA CYS A 85 -4.97 1.62 -3.67
C CYS A 85 -5.11 0.86 -5.00
N THR A 86 -6.24 1.03 -5.69
CA THR A 86 -6.55 0.36 -6.97
C THR A 86 -5.83 0.93 -8.20
N PHE A 87 -5.00 1.95 -8.02
CA PHE A 87 -4.32 2.67 -9.09
C PHE A 87 -2.81 2.71 -8.85
N TYR A 88 -2.02 3.11 -9.85
CA TYR A 88 -0.57 3.29 -9.74
C TYR A 88 -0.19 4.52 -8.90
N GLY A 89 -0.54 4.48 -7.61
CA GLY A 89 -0.02 5.39 -6.59
C GLY A 89 1.19 4.79 -5.88
N THR A 90 1.71 5.51 -4.89
CA THR A 90 2.98 5.18 -4.22
C THR A 90 3.07 3.74 -3.70
N ALA A 91 1.99 3.22 -3.12
CA ALA A 91 1.95 1.86 -2.59
C ALA A 91 2.29 0.83 -3.68
N ASN A 92 1.65 0.91 -4.84
CA ASN A 92 1.86 -0.02 -5.95
C ASN A 92 3.16 0.25 -6.69
N SER A 93 3.57 1.52 -6.83
CA SER A 93 4.88 1.86 -7.40
C SER A 93 6.02 1.31 -6.55
N ASN A 94 5.89 1.34 -5.22
CA ASN A 94 6.87 0.75 -4.32
C ASN A 94 6.94 -0.77 -4.46
N GLN A 95 5.82 -1.46 -4.69
CA GLN A 95 5.83 -2.91 -4.95
C GLN A 95 6.65 -3.23 -6.21
N LEU A 96 6.42 -2.48 -7.31
CA LEU A 96 7.20 -2.65 -8.54
C LEU A 96 8.70 -2.37 -8.33
N VAL A 97 9.04 -1.37 -7.54
CA VAL A 97 10.46 -1.06 -7.23
C VAL A 97 11.11 -2.20 -6.47
N VAL A 98 10.47 -2.76 -5.43
CA VAL A 98 11.06 -3.88 -4.67
C VAL A 98 11.10 -5.18 -5.48
N GLU A 99 10.19 -5.38 -6.43
CA GLU A 99 10.26 -6.45 -7.42
C GLU A 99 11.49 -6.34 -8.29
N MET A 100 11.68 -5.17 -8.89
CA MET A 100 12.80 -4.88 -9.78
C MET A 100 14.14 -5.02 -9.06
N MET A 101 14.18 -4.73 -7.76
CA MET A 101 15.37 -4.93 -6.91
C MET A 101 15.63 -6.41 -6.56
N GLY A 102 14.71 -7.33 -6.88
CA GLY A 102 14.82 -8.75 -6.53
C GLY A 102 14.57 -9.04 -5.06
N LEU A 103 13.85 -8.16 -4.36
CA LEU A 103 13.62 -8.26 -2.91
C LEU A 103 12.31 -8.96 -2.53
N HIS A 104 11.44 -9.27 -3.49
CA HIS A 104 10.33 -10.21 -3.30
C HIS A 104 10.26 -11.20 -4.47
N LEU A 105 9.43 -12.24 -4.33
CA LEU A 105 9.23 -13.22 -5.40
C LEU A 105 8.53 -12.58 -6.62
N PRO A 106 8.84 -13.00 -7.86
CA PRO A 106 8.18 -12.48 -9.05
C PRO A 106 6.66 -12.75 -9.04
N GLY A 107 5.84 -11.76 -9.40
CA GLY A 107 4.37 -11.91 -9.41
C GLY A 107 3.57 -10.65 -9.69
#